data_AF-A0A7S2SVS2-F1
#
_entry.id   AF-A0A7S2SVS2-F1
#
_cell.length_a   1.000
_cell.length_b   1.000
_cell.length_c   1.000
_cell.angle_alpha   90.00
_cell.angle_beta   90.00
_cell.angle_gamma   90.00
#
_symmetry.space_group_name_H-M   'P 1'
#
loop_
_entity.id
_entity.type
_entity.pdbx_description
1 polymer ?
#
loop_
_entity_poly.entity_id
_entity_poly.type
_entity_poly.pdbx_seq_one_letter_code
_entity_poly.pdbx_strand_id
1 'polypeptide(L)'
;ELGSSSSGNDATARLPAIADDMLRGNTAFSEVLGRRVPASLGLLTSDGGSSPEQPAPVGQGEDLTPGMSVPEALSGAHPAALSQLPVVPEDKGPDQLANSSSSSTGETHALQEQPTSAAAKVVLDVNEQQVDLRSTNSWLLKLGEVSTGEAAEVLAINSLAPFIINGKLRPLMERHPDDLKFIVNVSAMEGKFYRFKTSNHPHTNMAKAALNMMTRTSAVDYASSKIYMTAVDTGWINDEKPLEKASAHAATHNFQTPLDEVDAAARVLDPIIAPLRRQQEGQDPEPAWGVFLKDYAQCEW
;
A
#
# COMPACT_ATOMS: atom_id res chain seq x y z
N GLU A 1 42.10 -31.14 25.14
CA GLU A 1 40.79 -31.16 24.46
C GLU A 1 40.09 -29.83 24.72
N LEU A 2 39.81 -29.09 23.65
CA LEU A 2 39.13 -27.79 23.68
C LEU A 2 37.62 -28.03 23.81
N GLY A 3 37.00 -27.45 24.83
CA GLY A 3 35.55 -27.45 25.01
C GLY A 3 34.89 -26.42 24.09
N SER A 4 34.01 -26.88 23.20
CA SER A 4 33.17 -26.03 22.35
C SER A 4 31.84 -25.73 23.06
N SER A 5 31.66 -24.49 23.52
CA SER A 5 30.35 -23.95 23.88
C SER A 5 29.65 -23.45 22.62
N SER A 6 28.67 -24.21 22.13
CA SER A 6 27.75 -23.73 21.08
C SER A 6 26.70 -22.80 21.69
N SER A 7 26.88 -21.50 21.50
CA SER A 7 25.82 -20.51 21.69
C SER A 7 24.77 -20.70 20.59
N GLY A 8 23.66 -21.36 20.92
CA GLY A 8 22.47 -21.40 20.06
C GLY A 8 21.91 -19.99 19.90
N ASN A 9 21.87 -19.51 18.65
CA ASN A 9 21.25 -18.25 18.28
C ASN A 9 19.73 -18.48 18.21
N ASP A 10 19.06 -18.39 19.36
CA ASP A 10 17.63 -18.68 19.49
C ASP A 10 16.79 -17.51 18.95
N ALA A 11 16.42 -17.59 17.67
CA ALA A 11 15.64 -16.58 16.96
C ALA A 11 14.21 -16.41 17.52
N THR A 12 13.72 -17.37 18.33
CA THR A 12 12.42 -17.35 18.98
C THR A 12 12.32 -16.40 20.18
N ALA A 13 13.45 -15.99 20.76
CA ALA A 13 13.48 -15.06 21.89
C ALA A 13 13.42 -13.57 21.49
N ARG A 14 13.51 -13.24 20.19
CA ARG A 14 13.55 -11.84 19.71
C ARG A 14 12.20 -11.22 19.37
N LEU A 15 11.17 -12.02 19.09
CA LEU A 15 9.82 -11.53 18.77
C LEU A 15 9.11 -10.86 19.97
N PRO A 16 9.20 -11.38 21.21
CA PRO A 16 8.61 -10.71 22.37
C PRO A 16 9.26 -9.37 22.67
N ALA A 17 10.57 -9.24 22.43
CA ALA A 17 11.32 -8.01 22.70
C ALA A 17 10.95 -6.87 21.73
N ILE A 18 10.68 -7.17 20.46
CA ILE A 18 10.23 -6.17 19.48
C ILE A 18 8.79 -5.72 19.78
N ALA A 19 7.91 -6.66 20.17
CA ALA A 19 6.56 -6.33 20.62
C ALA A 19 6.59 -5.46 21.89
N ASP A 20 7.43 -5.80 22.86
CA ASP A 20 7.63 -5.01 24.08
C ASP A 20 8.23 -3.62 23.81
N ASP A 21 9.16 -3.49 22.86
CA ASP A 21 9.77 -2.21 22.49
C ASP A 21 8.78 -1.31 21.72
N MET A 22 7.93 -1.90 20.87
CA MET A 22 6.81 -1.21 20.24
C MET A 22 5.72 -0.79 21.22
N LEU A 23 5.41 -1.62 22.23
CA LEU A 23 4.44 -1.32 23.28
C LEU A 23 4.96 -0.29 24.30
N ARG A 24 6.28 -0.17 24.48
CA ARG A 24 6.92 0.81 25.39
C ARG A 24 7.05 2.22 24.82
N GLY A 25 6.61 2.43 23.57
CA GLY A 25 6.37 3.77 23.03
C GLY A 25 7.65 4.48 22.62
N ASN A 26 7.97 4.40 21.33
CA ASN A 26 8.61 5.53 20.67
C ASN A 26 7.64 6.72 20.82
N THR A 27 8.07 7.81 21.45
CA THR A 27 7.18 8.89 21.92
C THR A 27 6.34 9.54 20.82
N ALA A 28 6.76 9.42 19.55
CA ALA A 28 5.99 9.84 18.38
C ALA A 28 4.73 8.99 18.12
N PHE A 29 4.76 7.68 18.39
CA PHE A 29 3.67 6.75 18.07
C PHE A 29 2.48 6.85 19.05
N SER A 30 2.77 7.15 20.32
CA SER A 30 1.76 7.36 21.36
C SER A 30 0.97 8.66 21.16
N GLU A 31 1.61 9.69 20.59
CA GLU A 31 0.95 10.98 20.27
C GLU A 31 -0.04 10.87 19.10
N VAL A 32 0.26 10.05 18.10
CA VAL A 32 -0.63 9.80 16.94
C VAL A 32 -1.89 9.03 17.38
N LEU A 33 -1.74 8.00 18.22
CA LEU A 33 -2.86 7.21 18.76
C LEU A 33 -3.70 7.97 19.81
N GLY A 34 -3.21 9.09 20.35
CA GLY A 34 -3.86 9.89 21.39
C GLY A 34 -4.95 10.85 20.90
N ARG A 35 -5.06 11.11 19.59
CA ARG A 35 -6.05 12.03 19.02
C ARG A 35 -7.38 11.31 18.76
N ARG A 36 -8.18 11.06 19.80
CA ARG A 36 -9.59 10.65 19.66
C ARG A 36 -10.48 11.83 19.28
N VAL A 37 -11.30 11.65 18.24
CA VAL A 37 -12.57 12.38 18.06
C VAL A 37 -13.62 11.73 18.99
N PRO A 38 -14.43 12.50 19.74
CA PRO A 38 -15.34 11.94 20.72
C PRO A 38 -16.45 11.08 20.09
N ALA A 39 -16.66 9.90 20.67
CA ALA A 39 -17.76 9.01 20.37
C ALA A 39 -19.09 9.57 20.89
N SER A 40 -20.10 9.64 20.03
CA SER A 40 -21.49 9.60 20.47
C SER A 40 -22.21 8.49 19.70
N LEU A 41 -22.43 7.39 20.41
CA LEU A 41 -23.23 6.25 19.98
C LEU A 41 -24.70 6.59 20.26
N GLY A 42 -25.54 6.59 19.22
CA GLY A 42 -26.99 6.76 19.32
C GLY A 42 -27.69 5.71 18.46
N LEU A 43 -28.08 4.62 19.10
CA LEU A 43 -28.89 3.52 18.57
C LEU A 43 -30.28 4.03 18.13
N LEU A 44 -30.68 3.84 16.86
CA LEU A 44 -32.09 3.86 16.47
C LEU A 44 -32.39 2.87 15.33
N THR A 45 -33.51 2.19 15.50
CA THR A 45 -34.07 1.05 14.75
C THR A 45 -34.68 1.43 13.41
N SER A 46 -34.92 0.40 12.59
CA SER A 46 -35.56 0.36 11.27
C SER A 46 -36.83 1.21 11.10
N ASP A 47 -36.96 1.91 9.97
CA ASP A 47 -38.16 1.87 9.12
C ASP A 47 -37.87 2.40 7.70
N GLY A 48 -38.58 1.85 6.72
CA GLY A 48 -38.36 2.05 5.29
C GLY A 48 -38.86 3.39 4.72
N GLY A 49 -38.27 3.77 3.59
CA GLY A 49 -38.73 4.90 2.77
C GLY A 49 -37.72 5.25 1.69
N SER A 50 -37.95 4.77 0.47
CA SER A 50 -37.19 5.11 -0.73
C SER A 50 -37.52 6.53 -1.22
N SER A 51 -36.50 7.36 -1.39
CA SER A 51 -36.49 8.53 -2.30
C SER A 51 -35.05 8.86 -2.71
N PRO A 52 -34.80 9.29 -3.96
CA PRO A 52 -33.46 9.41 -4.50
C PRO A 52 -32.79 10.71 -4.03
N GLU A 53 -31.65 10.58 -3.35
CA GLU A 53 -30.80 11.70 -2.99
C GLU A 53 -30.03 12.17 -4.24
N GLN A 54 -30.19 13.45 -4.58
CA GLN A 54 -29.42 14.11 -5.63
C GLN A 54 -27.96 14.27 -5.20
N PRO A 55 -26.99 14.18 -6.12
CA PRO A 55 -25.58 14.38 -5.76
C PRO A 55 -25.34 15.84 -5.36
N ALA A 56 -24.65 16.02 -4.24
CA ALA A 56 -24.21 17.32 -3.74
C ALA A 56 -23.32 18.06 -4.77
N PRO A 57 -23.38 19.41 -4.81
CA PRO A 57 -22.63 20.19 -5.79
C PRO A 57 -21.12 20.15 -5.54
N VAL A 58 -20.37 20.26 -6.64
CA VAL A 58 -18.92 20.39 -6.70
C VAL A 58 -18.48 21.61 -5.90
N GLY A 59 -17.78 21.38 -4.79
CA GLY A 59 -17.14 22.44 -4.00
C GLY A 59 -15.99 23.08 -4.78
N GLN A 60 -16.22 24.32 -5.20
CA GLN A 60 -15.17 25.27 -5.56
C GLN A 60 -14.36 25.60 -4.30
N GLY A 61 -13.06 25.87 -4.46
CA GLY A 61 -12.12 26.07 -3.38
C GLY A 61 -12.58 27.11 -2.35
N GLU A 62 -12.45 26.77 -1.08
CA GLU A 62 -12.54 27.73 0.01
C GLU A 62 -11.14 28.25 0.35
N ASP A 63 -11.01 29.58 0.23
CA ASP A 63 -9.89 30.40 0.68
C ASP A 63 -9.58 30.14 2.16
N LEU A 64 -8.31 29.84 2.48
CA LEU A 64 -7.78 29.95 3.83
C LEU A 64 -6.83 31.13 3.91
N THR A 65 -7.16 32.05 4.82
CA THR A 65 -6.46 33.29 5.14
C THR A 65 -4.98 33.09 5.49
N PRO A 66 -4.07 34.03 5.13
CA PRO A 66 -2.64 33.87 5.34
C PRO A 66 -2.23 34.26 6.77
N GLY A 67 -1.47 33.39 7.42
CA GLY A 67 -0.75 33.76 8.63
C GLY A 67 -0.35 32.57 9.47
N MET A 68 0.79 31.95 9.14
CA MET A 68 1.72 31.33 10.09
C MET A 68 2.96 30.86 9.32
N SER A 69 4.08 31.56 9.53
CA SER A 69 5.40 31.18 9.01
C SER A 69 5.95 29.99 9.81
N VAL A 70 6.40 28.95 9.12
CA VAL A 70 7.09 27.78 9.72
C VAL A 70 8.60 27.90 9.44
N PRO A 71 9.50 27.53 10.38
CA PRO A 71 10.92 27.88 10.30
C PRO A 71 11.68 27.17 9.19
N GLU A 72 12.66 27.91 8.67
CA GLU A 72 13.62 27.55 7.63
C GLU A 72 14.63 26.52 8.14
N ALA A 73 14.29 25.23 8.10
CA ALA A 73 15.24 24.14 8.27
C ALA A 73 14.70 22.81 7.72
N LEU A 74 14.61 22.67 6.39
CA LEU A 74 14.54 21.40 5.63
C LEU A 74 14.66 21.70 4.10
N SER A 75 15.59 22.58 3.72
CA SER A 75 15.79 23.02 2.33
C SER A 75 16.64 22.04 1.50
N GLY A 76 16.21 20.78 1.39
CA GLY A 76 17.01 19.78 0.65
C GLY A 76 16.25 18.72 -0.15
N ALA A 77 15.00 18.42 0.17
CA ALA A 77 14.27 17.33 -0.46
C ALA A 77 12.96 17.81 -1.07
N HIS A 78 12.78 17.54 -2.37
CA HIS A 78 11.54 17.83 -3.09
C HIS A 78 10.47 16.80 -2.64
N PRO A 79 9.27 17.22 -2.20
CA PRO A 79 8.22 16.32 -1.69
C PRO A 79 7.81 15.20 -2.66
N ALA A 80 7.99 15.43 -3.96
CA ALA A 80 7.64 14.49 -5.02
C ALA A 80 8.62 13.30 -5.15
N ALA A 81 9.74 13.31 -4.42
CA ALA A 81 10.71 12.22 -4.44
C ALA A 81 10.29 11.02 -3.58
N LEU A 82 9.25 11.14 -2.74
CA LEU A 82 8.91 10.19 -1.67
C LEU A 82 8.37 8.82 -2.16
N SER A 83 9.23 7.96 -2.70
CA SER A 83 8.96 6.56 -3.03
C SER A 83 8.16 6.32 -4.33
N GLN A 84 8.86 5.93 -5.41
CA GLN A 84 8.23 5.31 -6.58
C GLN A 84 8.90 3.96 -6.85
N LEU A 85 8.13 2.90 -7.10
CA LEU A 85 8.68 1.57 -7.36
C LEU A 85 9.34 1.50 -8.75
N PRO A 86 10.46 0.77 -8.90
CA PRO A 86 11.06 0.53 -10.20
C PRO A 86 10.15 -0.35 -11.06
N VAL A 87 10.00 0.00 -12.34
CA VAL A 87 9.32 -0.82 -13.35
C VAL A 87 10.36 -1.50 -14.24
N VAL A 88 10.09 -2.75 -14.60
CA VAL A 88 10.91 -3.58 -15.47
C VAL A 88 10.89 -3.01 -16.90
N PRO A 89 12.01 -3.02 -17.64
CA PRO A 89 12.02 -2.58 -19.04
C PRO A 89 11.04 -3.38 -19.90
N GLU A 90 10.31 -2.70 -20.79
CA GLU A 90 9.33 -3.30 -21.69
C GLU A 90 9.92 -4.45 -22.51
N ASP A 91 9.31 -5.64 -22.42
CA ASP A 91 9.54 -6.72 -23.37
C ASP A 91 8.70 -6.46 -24.63
N LYS A 92 9.37 -6.20 -25.77
CA LYS A 92 8.68 -6.05 -27.06
C LYS A 92 8.22 -7.44 -27.49
N GLY A 93 6.92 -7.70 -27.28
CA GLY A 93 6.28 -8.96 -27.63
C GLY A 93 6.49 -9.37 -29.11
N PRO A 94 6.41 -10.68 -29.42
CA PRO A 94 6.83 -11.22 -30.70
C PRO A 94 5.71 -11.14 -31.74
N ASP A 95 5.47 -9.97 -32.32
CA ASP A 95 4.67 -9.83 -33.54
C ASP A 95 5.54 -9.29 -34.69
N GLN A 96 6.39 -10.17 -35.21
CA GLN A 96 6.93 -10.11 -36.58
C GLN A 96 7.79 -11.35 -36.90
N LEU A 97 7.15 -12.52 -36.99
CA LEU A 97 7.75 -13.72 -37.57
C LEU A 97 6.79 -14.32 -38.61
N ALA A 98 6.62 -13.57 -39.71
CA ALA A 98 6.03 -14.09 -40.93
C ALA A 98 6.65 -13.38 -42.13
N ASN A 99 7.77 -13.91 -42.64
CA ASN A 99 7.94 -14.24 -44.06
C ASN A 99 9.39 -14.62 -44.41
N SER A 100 9.46 -15.53 -45.40
CA SER A 100 10.57 -15.86 -46.29
C SER A 100 11.78 -16.65 -45.74
N SER A 101 11.76 -17.93 -46.08
CA SER A 101 12.90 -18.80 -46.32
C SER A 101 13.61 -18.44 -47.63
N SER A 102 14.95 -18.22 -47.61
CA SER A 102 15.91 -18.73 -48.62
C SER A 102 17.34 -18.23 -48.43
N SER A 103 18.28 -19.16 -48.63
CA SER A 103 19.65 -19.01 -49.16
C SER A 103 20.77 -18.32 -48.36
N SER A 104 21.83 -19.10 -48.20
CA SER A 104 23.21 -18.77 -47.83
C SER A 104 23.87 -17.72 -48.73
N THR A 105 24.60 -16.77 -48.13
CA THR A 105 26.02 -16.46 -48.39
C THR A 105 26.47 -15.38 -47.42
N GLY A 106 27.71 -15.49 -46.91
CA GLY A 106 28.22 -14.64 -45.85
C GLY A 106 28.50 -13.21 -46.28
N GLU A 107 28.09 -12.27 -45.42
CA GLU A 107 28.71 -10.97 -45.26
C GLU A 107 28.70 -10.64 -43.76
N THR A 108 29.87 -10.32 -43.21
CA THR A 108 30.05 -9.83 -41.84
C THR A 108 29.43 -8.44 -41.73
N HIS A 109 28.14 -8.37 -41.40
CA HIS A 109 27.52 -7.14 -40.95
C HIS A 109 27.99 -6.86 -39.52
N ALA A 110 28.75 -5.77 -39.37
CA ALA A 110 29.13 -5.22 -38.08
C ALA A 110 27.88 -5.13 -37.19
N LEU A 111 27.95 -5.74 -36.01
CA LEU A 111 27.03 -5.45 -34.92
C LEU A 111 27.16 -3.96 -34.64
N GLN A 112 26.24 -3.19 -35.18
CA GLN A 112 26.04 -1.82 -34.77
C GLN A 112 25.51 -1.95 -33.35
N GLU A 113 26.41 -1.82 -32.38
CA GLU A 113 26.05 -1.67 -30.98
C GLU A 113 25.03 -0.53 -30.92
N GLN A 114 23.76 -0.90 -30.75
CA GLN A 114 22.76 0.02 -30.23
C GLN A 114 23.35 0.54 -28.92
N PRO A 115 23.38 1.88 -28.71
CA PRO A 115 24.03 2.43 -27.54
C PRO A 115 23.42 1.76 -26.32
N THR A 116 24.24 0.99 -25.61
CA THR A 116 23.90 0.47 -24.30
C THR A 116 23.45 1.67 -23.50
N SER A 117 22.18 1.61 -23.08
CA SER A 117 21.51 2.64 -22.28
C SER A 117 22.53 3.25 -21.34
N ALA A 118 22.86 4.53 -21.55
CA ALA A 118 23.67 5.31 -20.63
C ALA A 118 23.23 4.95 -19.21
N ALA A 119 24.17 4.53 -18.37
CA ALA A 119 23.92 4.06 -17.01
C ALA A 119 22.84 4.95 -16.37
N ALA A 120 21.63 4.39 -16.20
CA ALA A 120 20.49 5.15 -15.72
C ALA A 120 20.91 5.82 -14.41
N LYS A 121 20.82 7.14 -14.34
CA LYS A 121 21.19 7.89 -13.14
C LYS A 121 20.25 7.44 -12.03
N VAL A 122 20.74 6.60 -11.12
CA VAL A 122 19.99 6.20 -9.93
C VAL A 122 19.94 7.43 -9.03
N VAL A 123 18.76 8.04 -8.97
CA VAL A 123 18.44 9.10 -8.02
C VAL A 123 17.70 8.42 -6.88
N LEU A 124 18.17 8.65 -5.66
CA LEU A 124 17.52 8.16 -4.45
C LEU A 124 16.74 9.29 -3.79
N ASP A 125 15.64 8.93 -3.15
CA ASP A 125 14.86 9.82 -2.31
C ASP A 125 15.41 9.92 -0.88
N VAL A 126 14.70 10.62 -0.01
CA VAL A 126 15.06 10.77 1.41
C VAL A 126 15.03 9.46 2.19
N ASN A 127 14.37 8.43 1.64
CA ASN A 127 14.23 7.09 2.21
C ASN A 127 15.18 6.08 1.55
N GLU A 128 16.16 6.56 0.78
CA GLU A 128 17.11 5.74 0.01
C GLU A 128 16.45 4.83 -1.05
N GLN A 129 15.24 5.17 -1.49
CA GLN A 129 14.51 4.46 -2.53
C GLN A 129 14.74 5.08 -3.90
N GLN A 130 14.75 4.24 -4.93
CA GLN A 130 14.89 4.71 -6.31
C GLN A 130 13.72 5.64 -6.68
N VAL A 131 14.04 6.81 -7.21
CA VAL A 131 13.04 7.72 -7.78
C VAL A 131 12.74 7.28 -9.22
N ASP A 132 11.46 7.18 -9.55
CA ASP A 132 11.03 7.00 -10.93
C ASP A 132 11.05 8.35 -11.66
N LEU A 133 11.97 8.43 -12.64
CA LEU A 133 12.24 9.64 -13.42
C LEU A 133 11.48 9.66 -14.76
N ARG A 134 10.56 8.72 -15.00
CA ARG A 134 9.78 8.69 -16.23
C ARG A 134 8.80 9.87 -16.27
N SER A 135 8.61 10.44 -17.46
CA SER A 135 7.64 11.53 -17.68
C SER A 135 6.18 11.05 -17.66
N THR A 136 5.96 9.74 -17.71
CA THR A 136 4.66 9.07 -17.63
C THR A 136 4.76 7.78 -16.84
N ASN A 137 3.70 7.42 -16.12
CA ASN A 137 3.58 6.20 -15.34
C ASN A 137 2.15 5.61 -15.46
N SER A 138 1.96 4.39 -14.97
CA SER A 138 0.71 3.63 -15.12
C SER A 138 -0.49 4.24 -14.36
N TRP A 139 -0.24 5.18 -13.44
CA TRP A 139 -1.27 5.95 -12.73
C TRP A 139 -2.13 6.83 -13.63
N LEU A 140 -1.58 7.25 -14.78
CA LEU A 140 -2.25 8.10 -15.76
C LEU A 140 -2.88 7.33 -16.92
N LEU A 141 -2.59 6.03 -17.06
CA LEU A 141 -2.97 5.24 -18.22
C LEU A 141 -4.43 4.77 -18.15
N LYS A 142 -5.13 4.85 -19.29
CA LYS A 142 -6.46 4.26 -19.51
C LYS A 142 -6.34 2.77 -19.86
N LEU A 143 -7.48 2.07 -19.86
CA LEU A 143 -7.54 0.61 -20.06
C LEU A 143 -6.74 0.09 -21.27
N GLY A 144 -6.85 0.73 -22.44
CA GLY A 144 -6.15 0.30 -23.65
C GLY A 144 -4.69 0.73 -23.74
N GLU A 145 -4.21 1.53 -22.78
CA GLU A 145 -2.84 2.06 -22.74
C GLU A 145 -1.94 1.26 -21.78
N VAL A 146 -2.53 0.45 -20.91
CA VAL A 146 -1.80 -0.41 -19.97
C VAL A 146 -1.22 -1.59 -20.75
N SER A 147 0.10 -1.76 -20.70
CA SER A 147 0.76 -2.90 -21.34
C SER A 147 0.38 -4.22 -20.66
N THR A 148 0.45 -5.33 -21.40
CA THR A 148 0.20 -6.67 -20.84
C THR A 148 1.14 -6.98 -19.68
N GLY A 149 2.41 -6.57 -19.77
CA GLY A 149 3.41 -6.74 -18.71
C GLY A 149 3.03 -6.01 -17.43
N GLU A 150 2.72 -4.71 -17.52
CA GLU A 150 2.29 -3.90 -16.38
C GLU A 150 1.04 -4.49 -15.71
N ALA A 151 0.03 -4.86 -16.50
CA ALA A 151 -1.20 -5.45 -15.97
C ALA A 151 -0.93 -6.77 -15.23
N ALA A 152 -0.08 -7.63 -15.78
CA ALA A 152 0.30 -8.90 -15.17
C ALA A 152 1.08 -8.70 -13.87
N GLU A 153 2.06 -7.78 -13.87
CA GLU A 153 2.89 -7.48 -12.70
C GLU A 153 2.06 -6.88 -11.55
N VAL A 154 1.21 -5.89 -11.83
CA VAL A 154 0.37 -5.26 -10.81
C VAL A 154 -0.58 -6.27 -10.18
N LEU A 155 -1.21 -7.15 -10.97
CA LEU A 155 -2.03 -8.24 -10.44
C LEU A 155 -1.21 -9.27 -9.66
N ALA A 156 -0.03 -9.63 -10.17
CA ALA A 156 0.85 -10.59 -9.51
C ALA A 156 1.26 -10.12 -8.12
N ILE A 157 1.70 -8.86 -8.01
CA ILE A 157 2.20 -8.26 -6.77
C ILE A 157 1.05 -7.94 -5.81
N ASN A 158 -0.02 -7.29 -6.29
CA ASN A 158 -1.05 -6.73 -5.41
C ASN A 158 -2.22 -7.67 -5.14
N SER A 159 -2.35 -8.80 -5.85
CA SER A 159 -3.45 -9.75 -5.66
C SER A 159 -2.98 -11.19 -5.56
N LEU A 160 -2.22 -11.69 -6.54
CA LEU A 160 -1.85 -13.11 -6.60
C LEU A 160 -0.87 -13.50 -5.48
N ALA A 161 0.16 -12.70 -5.24
CA ALA A 161 1.12 -12.97 -4.18
C ALA A 161 0.46 -12.96 -2.78
N PRO A 162 -0.34 -11.95 -2.39
CA PRO A 162 -1.15 -12.00 -1.17
C PRO A 162 -2.03 -13.24 -1.07
N PHE A 163 -2.71 -13.63 -2.17
CA PHE A 163 -3.54 -14.83 -2.21
C PHE A 163 -2.75 -16.11 -1.90
N ILE A 164 -1.59 -16.28 -2.53
CA ILE A 164 -0.73 -17.44 -2.31
C ILE A 164 -0.19 -17.44 -0.88
N ILE A 165 0.36 -16.32 -0.41
CA ILE A 165 1.02 -16.23 0.90
C ILE A 165 0.01 -16.46 2.03
N ASN A 166 -1.15 -15.80 2.00
CA ASN A 166 -2.20 -15.95 3.01
C ASN A 166 -2.70 -17.40 3.10
N GLY A 167 -2.86 -18.07 1.95
CA GLY A 167 -3.24 -19.48 1.88
C GLY A 167 -2.15 -20.42 2.40
N LYS A 168 -0.91 -20.25 1.94
CA LYS A 168 0.20 -21.16 2.24
C LYS A 168 0.74 -21.03 3.66
N LEU A 169 0.63 -19.86 4.28
CA LEU A 169 1.07 -19.63 5.66
C LEU A 169 0.05 -20.06 6.72
N ARG A 170 -1.21 -20.33 6.34
CA ARG A 170 -2.26 -20.75 7.30
C ARG A 170 -1.82 -21.91 8.22
N PRO A 171 -1.27 -23.03 7.73
CA PRO A 171 -0.87 -24.13 8.61
C PRO A 171 0.23 -23.75 9.61
N LEU A 172 1.07 -22.76 9.30
CA LEU A 172 2.08 -22.24 10.23
C LEU A 172 1.42 -21.42 11.34
N MET A 173 0.46 -20.56 10.97
CA MET A 173 -0.29 -19.75 11.93
C MET A 173 -1.15 -20.62 12.85
N GLU A 174 -1.79 -21.68 12.33
CA GLU A 174 -2.60 -22.60 13.13
C GLU A 174 -1.79 -23.41 14.15
N ARG A 175 -0.49 -23.65 13.88
CA ARG A 175 0.41 -24.32 14.83
C ARG A 175 0.89 -23.40 15.95
N HIS A 176 0.79 -22.08 15.78
CA HIS A 176 1.23 -21.14 16.80
C HIS A 176 0.24 -21.14 17.98
N PRO A 177 0.73 -21.20 19.24
CA PRO A 177 -0.13 -21.32 20.41
C PRO A 177 -0.96 -20.07 20.72
N ASP A 178 -0.61 -18.92 20.15
CA ASP A 178 -1.31 -17.66 20.40
C ASP A 178 -2.76 -17.68 19.91
N ASP A 179 -3.63 -17.07 20.71
CA ASP A 179 -5.06 -16.91 20.43
C ASP A 179 -5.40 -15.65 19.62
N LEU A 180 -4.40 -14.81 19.35
CA LEU A 180 -4.51 -13.61 18.54
C LEU A 180 -3.45 -13.64 17.44
N LYS A 181 -3.87 -13.99 16.23
CA LYS A 181 -3.02 -14.04 15.04
C LYS A 181 -3.61 -13.14 13.97
N PHE A 182 -2.79 -12.42 13.23
CA PHE A 182 -3.28 -11.35 12.36
C PHE A 182 -2.75 -11.49 10.94
N ILE A 183 -3.61 -11.21 9.96
CA ILE A 183 -3.22 -10.99 8.57
C ILE A 183 -3.75 -9.60 8.20
N VAL A 184 -2.85 -8.65 7.95
CA VAL A 184 -3.22 -7.31 7.51
C VAL A 184 -2.85 -7.15 6.04
N ASN A 185 -3.85 -7.15 5.18
CA ASN A 185 -3.67 -6.87 3.75
C ASN A 185 -3.63 -5.36 3.53
N VAL A 186 -2.49 -4.83 3.09
CA VAL A 186 -2.35 -3.41 2.75
C VAL A 186 -3.08 -3.11 1.44
N SER A 187 -4.26 -2.52 1.59
CA SER A 187 -5.15 -2.15 0.49
C SER A 187 -5.19 -0.63 0.34
N ALA A 188 -6.12 -0.15 -0.48
CA ALA A 188 -6.32 1.27 -0.71
C ALA A 188 -7.76 1.52 -1.20
N MET A 189 -8.16 2.78 -1.18
CA MET A 189 -9.46 3.21 -1.71
C MET A 189 -9.67 2.86 -3.21
N GLU A 190 -8.61 2.57 -3.96
CA GLU A 190 -8.64 2.03 -5.33
C GLU A 190 -9.43 0.72 -5.40
N GLY A 191 -9.42 -0.07 -4.32
CA GLY A 191 -10.21 -1.30 -4.23
C GLY A 191 -11.70 -1.09 -3.92
N LYS A 192 -12.10 0.14 -3.54
CA LYS A 192 -13.50 0.43 -3.19
C LYS A 192 -14.39 0.50 -4.42
N PHE A 193 -15.49 -0.25 -4.48
CA PHE A 193 -16.40 -0.24 -5.64
C PHE A 193 -17.23 1.05 -5.70
N TYR A 194 -17.88 1.40 -4.59
CA TYR A 194 -18.80 2.53 -4.52
C TYR A 194 -18.06 3.82 -4.14
N ARG A 195 -17.23 4.31 -5.05
CA ARG A 195 -16.65 5.65 -4.99
C ARG A 195 -16.47 6.23 -6.39
N PHE A 196 -16.34 7.55 -6.48
CA PHE A 196 -15.91 8.18 -7.72
C PHE A 196 -14.51 7.67 -8.11
N LYS A 197 -14.34 7.31 -9.39
CA LYS A 197 -13.08 6.90 -9.99
C LYS A 197 -12.92 7.57 -11.35
N THR A 198 -11.70 7.93 -11.69
CA THR A 198 -11.35 8.32 -13.05
C THR A 198 -11.21 7.07 -13.92
N SER A 199 -11.05 7.24 -15.23
CA SER A 199 -10.79 6.14 -16.16
C SER A 199 -9.33 5.65 -16.17
N ASN A 200 -8.49 6.18 -15.28
CA ASN A 200 -7.06 5.88 -15.23
C ASN A 200 -6.77 4.73 -14.25
N HIS A 201 -5.56 4.14 -14.34
CA HIS A 201 -5.07 3.05 -13.49
C HIS A 201 -6.08 1.91 -13.22
N PRO A 202 -6.83 1.43 -14.24
CA PRO A 202 -7.88 0.43 -14.02
C PRO A 202 -7.33 -0.90 -13.48
N HIS A 203 -6.09 -1.25 -13.80
CA HIS A 203 -5.41 -2.46 -13.34
C HIS A 203 -5.10 -2.41 -11.83
N THR A 204 -4.68 -1.26 -11.29
CA THR A 204 -4.52 -1.06 -9.84
C THR A 204 -5.85 -1.13 -9.11
N ASN A 205 -6.89 -0.47 -9.63
CA ASN A 205 -8.25 -0.56 -9.10
C ASN A 205 -8.72 -2.02 -9.04
N MET A 206 -8.54 -2.79 -10.12
CA MET A 206 -8.89 -4.20 -10.19
C MET A 206 -8.10 -5.05 -9.19
N ALA A 207 -6.78 -4.85 -9.08
CA ALA A 207 -5.93 -5.62 -8.16
C ALA A 207 -6.29 -5.37 -6.68
N LYS A 208 -6.49 -4.10 -6.28
CA LYS A 208 -6.93 -3.77 -4.91
C LYS A 208 -8.35 -4.25 -4.62
N ALA A 209 -9.25 -4.23 -5.60
CA ALA A 209 -10.60 -4.80 -5.46
C ALA A 209 -10.56 -6.32 -5.26
N ALA A 210 -9.70 -7.03 -5.98
CA ALA A 210 -9.49 -8.47 -5.80
C ALA A 210 -8.90 -8.79 -4.41
N LEU A 211 -7.95 -7.99 -3.92
CA LEU A 211 -7.40 -8.09 -2.56
C LEU A 211 -8.47 -7.90 -1.48
N ASN A 212 -9.33 -6.89 -1.65
CA ASN A 212 -10.47 -6.62 -0.77
C ASN A 212 -11.46 -7.79 -0.78
N MET A 213 -11.80 -8.31 -1.97
CA MET A 213 -12.71 -9.44 -2.11
C MET A 213 -12.17 -10.71 -1.43
N MET A 214 -10.87 -11.00 -1.58
CA MET A 214 -10.23 -12.11 -0.87
C MET A 214 -10.36 -11.95 0.64
N THR A 215 -10.07 -10.75 1.17
CA THR A 215 -10.18 -10.46 2.60
C THR A 215 -11.61 -10.71 3.09
N ARG A 216 -12.59 -10.12 2.40
CA ARG A 216 -14.01 -10.28 2.73
C ARG A 216 -14.48 -11.73 2.69
N THR A 217 -13.99 -12.51 1.73
CA THR A 217 -14.40 -13.90 1.52
C THR A 217 -13.76 -14.84 2.55
N SER A 218 -12.45 -14.74 2.75
CA SER A 218 -11.67 -15.72 3.51
C SER A 218 -11.67 -15.45 5.02
N ALA A 219 -11.93 -14.22 5.46
CA ALA A 219 -11.77 -13.85 6.87
C ALA A 219 -12.65 -14.66 7.83
N VAL A 220 -13.87 -15.03 7.44
CA VAL A 220 -14.78 -15.83 8.28
C VAL A 220 -14.23 -17.22 8.60
N ASP A 221 -13.61 -17.87 7.60
CA ASP A 221 -12.97 -19.18 7.77
C ASP A 221 -11.71 -19.04 8.65
N TYR A 222 -10.89 -18.03 8.40
CA TYR A 222 -9.66 -17.78 9.18
C TYR A 222 -9.95 -17.41 10.64
N ALA A 223 -11.02 -16.65 10.91
CA ALA A 223 -11.43 -16.27 12.25
C ALA A 223 -11.76 -17.50 13.11
N SER A 224 -12.28 -18.58 12.51
CA SER A 224 -12.53 -19.85 13.22
C SER A 224 -11.26 -20.50 13.77
N SER A 225 -10.11 -20.24 13.14
CA SER A 225 -8.76 -20.64 13.58
C SER A 225 -8.05 -19.57 14.43
N LYS A 226 -8.78 -18.55 14.92
CA LYS A 226 -8.24 -17.38 15.65
C LYS A 226 -7.22 -16.58 14.83
N ILE A 227 -7.43 -16.50 13.50
CA ILE A 227 -6.63 -15.69 12.59
C ILE A 227 -7.52 -14.56 12.03
N TYR A 228 -7.23 -13.33 12.42
CA TYR A 228 -8.03 -12.16 12.11
C TYR A 228 -7.47 -11.45 10.89
N MET A 229 -8.18 -11.58 9.77
CA MET A 229 -7.78 -11.04 8.48
C MET A 229 -8.52 -9.73 8.17
N THR A 230 -7.78 -8.65 7.93
CA THR A 230 -8.32 -7.32 7.60
C THR A 230 -7.70 -6.77 6.31
N ALA A 231 -8.38 -5.79 5.72
CA ALA A 231 -7.83 -4.94 4.68
C ALA A 231 -7.70 -3.52 5.24
N VAL A 232 -6.57 -2.84 5.01
CA VAL A 232 -6.32 -1.51 5.58
C VAL A 232 -5.91 -0.54 4.49
N ASP A 233 -6.58 0.61 4.43
CA ASP A 233 -6.17 1.78 3.66
C ASP A 233 -5.11 2.56 4.45
N THR A 234 -3.97 2.83 3.81
CA THR A 234 -2.88 3.61 4.42
C THR A 234 -3.17 5.10 4.48
N GLY A 235 -4.21 5.57 3.77
CA GLY A 235 -4.41 6.97 3.47
C GLY A 235 -3.48 7.47 2.36
N TRP A 236 -3.63 8.75 2.02
CA TRP A 236 -2.86 9.39 0.95
C TRP A 236 -1.52 9.90 1.47
N ILE A 237 -0.47 9.11 1.26
CA ILE A 237 0.90 9.42 1.73
C ILE A 237 1.85 9.90 0.62
N ASN A 238 1.57 9.55 -0.64
CA ASN A 238 2.41 9.91 -1.78
C ASN A 238 1.59 10.46 -2.96
N ASP A 239 2.13 11.41 -3.74
CA ASP A 239 1.51 11.86 -5.00
C ASP A 239 1.99 10.95 -6.14
N GLU A 240 1.10 10.10 -6.63
CA GLU A 240 1.43 9.03 -7.56
C GLU A 240 1.60 9.51 -9.01
N LYS A 241 1.46 10.83 -9.25
CA LYS A 241 1.75 11.44 -10.54
C LYS A 241 3.25 11.33 -10.87
N PRO A 242 3.61 11.40 -12.17
CA PRO A 242 5.01 11.56 -12.58
C PRO A 242 5.70 12.71 -11.84
N LEU A 243 6.96 12.51 -11.45
CA LEU A 243 7.72 13.40 -10.59
C LEU A 243 7.62 14.88 -10.98
N GLU A 244 7.78 15.19 -12.27
CA GLU A 244 7.70 16.56 -12.78
C GLU A 244 6.32 17.19 -12.55
N LYS A 245 5.25 16.43 -12.77
CA LYS A 245 3.87 16.90 -12.57
C LYS A 245 3.55 17.09 -11.09
N ALA A 246 3.94 16.14 -10.25
CA ALA A 246 3.81 16.25 -8.80
C ALA A 246 4.58 17.46 -8.26
N SER A 247 5.83 17.64 -8.70
CA SER A 247 6.70 18.76 -8.30
C SER A 247 6.13 20.12 -8.71
N ALA A 248 5.65 20.24 -9.96
CA ALA A 248 5.02 21.46 -10.45
C ALA A 248 3.71 21.77 -9.69
N HIS A 249 2.90 20.75 -9.40
CA HIS A 249 1.68 20.90 -8.62
C HIS A 249 1.99 21.38 -7.19
N ALA A 250 2.94 20.75 -6.53
CA ALA A 250 3.41 21.13 -5.19
C ALA A 250 3.91 22.59 -5.15
N ALA A 251 4.75 22.99 -6.09
CA ALA A 251 5.30 24.35 -6.15
C ALA A 251 4.21 25.41 -6.43
N THR A 252 3.22 25.08 -7.26
CA THR A 252 2.17 26.03 -7.67
C THR A 252 1.08 26.18 -6.60
N HIS A 253 0.72 25.09 -5.92
CA HIS A 253 -0.41 25.04 -4.99
C HIS A 253 0.01 24.92 -3.52
N ASN A 254 1.31 25.00 -3.24
CA ASN A 254 1.88 24.70 -1.93
C ASN A 254 1.35 23.38 -1.34
N PHE A 255 1.29 22.36 -2.20
CA PHE A 255 0.64 21.08 -1.90
C PHE A 255 1.64 20.06 -1.34
N GLN A 256 1.22 19.36 -0.30
CA GLN A 256 1.83 18.16 0.23
C GLN A 256 0.72 17.15 0.55
N THR A 257 1.04 15.86 0.51
CA THR A 257 0.13 14.82 0.99
C THR A 257 -0.20 15.02 2.47
N PRO A 258 -1.43 14.71 2.90
CA PRO A 258 -1.89 15.01 4.25
C PRO A 258 -1.29 14.09 5.33
N LEU A 259 -0.62 13.00 4.94
CA LEU A 259 -0.15 11.93 5.81
C LEU A 259 1.27 11.52 5.39
N ASP A 260 2.05 11.05 6.36
CA ASP A 260 3.40 10.54 6.14
C ASP A 260 3.46 8.99 6.27
N GLU A 261 4.67 8.43 6.12
CA GLU A 261 4.91 6.99 6.25
C GLU A 261 4.67 6.46 7.66
N VAL A 262 4.84 7.29 8.69
CA VAL A 262 4.59 6.92 10.09
C VAL A 262 3.10 6.79 10.32
N ASP A 263 2.31 7.73 9.81
CA ASP A 263 0.86 7.70 9.80
C ASP A 263 0.30 6.48 9.05
N ALA A 264 0.89 6.12 7.90
CA ALA A 264 0.50 4.89 7.18
C ALA A 264 0.84 3.63 7.98
N ALA A 265 2.05 3.55 8.55
CA ALA A 265 2.45 2.40 9.35
C ALA A 265 1.55 2.22 10.59
N ALA A 266 1.18 3.33 11.25
CA ALA A 266 0.28 3.31 12.40
C ALA A 266 -1.08 2.72 12.04
N ARG A 267 -1.67 3.10 10.90
CA ARG A 267 -2.93 2.53 10.40
C ARG A 267 -2.82 1.03 10.12
N VAL A 268 -1.73 0.59 9.49
CA VAL A 268 -1.49 -0.84 9.17
C VAL A 268 -1.31 -1.67 10.44
N LEU A 269 -0.69 -1.11 11.48
CA LEU A 269 -0.43 -1.82 12.73
C LEU A 269 -1.60 -1.79 13.71
N ASP A 270 -2.52 -0.83 13.61
CA ASP A 270 -3.65 -0.67 14.53
C ASP A 270 -4.51 -1.94 14.73
N PRO A 271 -4.87 -2.72 13.68
CA PRO A 271 -5.65 -3.96 13.84
C PRO A 271 -4.94 -5.04 14.67
N ILE A 272 -3.63 -4.89 14.89
CA ILE A 272 -2.80 -5.76 15.72
C ILE A 272 -2.65 -5.14 17.11
N ILE A 273 -2.26 -3.87 17.18
CA ILE A 273 -1.91 -3.19 18.44
C ILE A 273 -3.15 -2.97 19.31
N ALA A 274 -4.28 -2.53 18.74
CA ALA A 274 -5.47 -2.21 19.54
C ALA A 274 -6.05 -3.45 20.25
N PRO A 275 -6.21 -4.62 19.61
CA PRO A 275 -6.62 -5.85 20.30
C PRO A 275 -5.62 -6.34 21.35
N LEU A 276 -4.32 -6.33 21.04
CA LEU A 276 -3.29 -6.77 22.00
C LEU A 276 -3.23 -5.89 23.24
N ARG A 277 -3.37 -4.56 23.07
CA ARG A 277 -3.44 -3.61 24.19
C ARG A 277 -4.64 -3.91 25.09
N ARG A 278 -5.82 -4.11 24.53
CA ARG A 278 -7.02 -4.46 25.30
C ARG A 278 -6.85 -5.75 26.08
N GLN A 279 -6.26 -6.78 25.46
CA GLN A 279 -5.93 -8.04 26.14
C GLN A 279 -4.99 -7.79 27.34
N GLN A 280 -3.95 -6.98 27.15
CA GLN A 280 -3.00 -6.63 28.22
C GLN A 280 -3.66 -5.87 29.37
N GLU A 281 -4.66 -5.04 29.08
CA GLU A 281 -5.47 -4.32 30.06
C GLU A 281 -6.55 -5.20 30.74
N GLY A 282 -6.63 -6.49 30.40
CA GLY A 282 -7.64 -7.42 30.91
C GLY A 282 -9.04 -7.23 30.33
N GLN A 283 -9.16 -6.51 29.22
CA GLN A 283 -10.40 -6.30 28.47
C GLN A 283 -10.53 -7.36 27.36
N ASP A 284 -11.74 -7.51 26.82
CA ASP A 284 -11.95 -8.32 25.61
C ASP A 284 -11.17 -7.68 24.44
N PRO A 285 -10.27 -8.43 23.76
CA PRO A 285 -9.49 -7.91 22.65
C PRO A 285 -10.29 -7.57 21.40
N GLU A 286 -11.52 -8.08 21.22
CA GLU A 286 -12.41 -7.94 20.04
C GLU A 286 -11.68 -7.57 18.73
N PRO A 287 -10.81 -8.45 18.21
CA PRO A 287 -10.03 -8.17 17.01
C PRO A 287 -10.94 -8.03 15.78
N ALA A 288 -10.69 -7.00 14.98
CA ALA A 288 -11.40 -6.81 13.72
C ALA A 288 -11.01 -7.88 12.70
N TRP A 289 -11.98 -8.39 11.93
CA TRP A 289 -11.76 -9.33 10.84
C TRP A 289 -12.86 -9.17 9.78
N GLY A 290 -12.53 -9.48 8.52
CA GLY A 290 -13.51 -9.40 7.42
C GLY A 290 -14.03 -7.99 7.17
N VAL A 291 -13.19 -6.98 7.46
CA VAL A 291 -13.51 -5.56 7.30
C VAL A 291 -12.44 -4.85 6.48
N PHE A 292 -12.85 -3.75 5.85
CA PHE A 292 -11.95 -2.75 5.27
C PHE A 292 -11.85 -1.56 6.21
N LEU A 293 -10.63 -1.23 6.64
CA LEU A 293 -10.36 -0.20 7.62
C LEU A 293 -9.77 1.03 6.93
N LYS A 294 -10.36 2.18 7.21
CA LYS A 294 -9.88 3.50 6.81
C LYS A 294 -9.93 4.42 8.02
N ASP A 295 -8.84 5.15 8.27
CA ASP A 295 -8.73 6.06 9.42
C ASP A 295 -9.13 5.38 10.75
N TYR A 296 -8.59 4.19 10.99
CA TYR A 296 -8.82 3.38 12.20
C TYR A 296 -10.27 2.90 12.40
N ALA A 297 -11.14 3.09 11.40
CA ALA A 297 -12.55 2.71 11.46
C ALA A 297 -12.93 1.80 10.30
N GLN A 298 -13.93 0.94 10.53
CA GLN A 298 -14.55 0.17 9.46
C GLN A 298 -15.22 1.10 8.44
N CYS A 299 -14.97 0.85 7.17
CA CYS A 299 -15.64 1.50 6.06
C CYS A 299 -16.25 0.47 5.10
N GLU A 300 -17.01 0.96 4.15
CA GLU A 300 -17.61 0.12 3.11
C GLU A 300 -16.55 -0.42 2.14
N TRP A 301 -16.81 -1.63 1.64
CA TRP A 301 -16.04 -2.27 0.58
C TRP A 301 -16.07 -1.57 -0.78
#